data_AF-A0A1X0P725-F1
#
_entry.id   AF-A0A1X0P725-F1
#
_cell.length_a   1.000
_cell.length_b   1.000
_cell.length_c   1.000
_cell.angle_alpha   90.00
_cell.angle_beta   90.00
_cell.angle_gamma   90.00
#
_symmetry.space_group_name_H-M   'P 1'
#
loop_
_entity.id
_entity.type
_entity.pdbx_description
1 polymer ?
#
loop_
_entity_poly.entity_id
_entity_poly.type
_entity_poly.pdbx_seq_one_letter_code
_entity_poly.pdbx_strand_id
1 'polypeptide(L)'
;MFNAHAGGRPVGAFYCAVCDVHCGDAHAAERHRASLRHKKNSGEFEAERRAYKDDASVTAEDVMALVERKRLELGVIPWSQLRFNDEETKKEEEEEEKKEEAVKA
;
A
#
# COMPACT_ATOMS: atom_id res chain seq x y z
N MET A 1 -4.26 17.89 40.00
CA MET A 1 -5.64 18.42 39.97
C MET A 1 -6.14 18.32 38.54
N PHE A 2 -6.90 17.28 38.17
CA PHE A 2 -7.51 17.20 36.85
C PHE A 2 -8.97 17.58 36.96
N ASN A 3 -9.26 18.73 36.36
CA ASN A 3 -10.47 19.51 36.58
C ASN A 3 -11.63 18.87 35.81
N ALA A 4 -12.62 18.34 36.53
CA ALA A 4 -13.87 17.85 35.96
C ALA A 4 -14.75 19.04 35.57
N HIS A 5 -14.85 19.34 34.28
CA HIS A 5 -15.87 20.26 33.78
C HIS A 5 -17.05 19.48 33.24
N ALA A 6 -18.15 19.52 34.00
CA ALA A 6 -19.47 19.14 33.55
C ALA A 6 -20.10 20.27 32.71
N GLY A 7 -20.81 19.89 31.65
CA GLY A 7 -22.04 20.61 31.25
C GLY A 7 -21.93 21.65 30.15
N GLY A 8 -21.69 21.21 28.91
CA GLY A 8 -21.95 22.01 27.71
C GLY A 8 -21.58 21.21 26.46
N ARG A 9 -22.54 20.47 25.90
CA ARG A 9 -22.31 19.66 24.70
C ARG A 9 -22.32 20.62 23.49
N PRO A 10 -21.19 20.90 22.81
CA PRO A 10 -21.20 21.84 21.70
C PRO A 10 -21.96 21.20 20.52
N VAL A 11 -22.97 21.92 20.02
CA VAL A 11 -23.73 21.55 18.82
C VAL A 11 -22.74 21.56 17.65
N GLY A 12 -22.39 20.37 17.15
CA GLY A 12 -21.31 20.19 16.16
C GLY A 12 -20.12 19.35 16.62
N ALA A 13 -20.13 18.82 17.85
CA ALA A 13 -19.10 17.89 18.31
C ALA A 13 -19.14 16.56 17.54
N PHE A 14 -17.98 16.14 17.05
CA PHE A 14 -17.77 14.83 16.44
C PHE A 14 -17.50 13.80 17.53
N TYR A 15 -18.35 12.79 17.65
CA TYR A 15 -18.18 11.73 18.65
C TYR A 15 -17.43 10.52 18.09
N CYS A 16 -16.54 9.94 18.89
CA CYS A 16 -15.89 8.68 18.61
C CYS A 16 -16.38 7.60 19.58
N ALA A 17 -17.16 6.62 19.10
CA ALA A 17 -17.67 5.51 19.91
C ALA A 17 -16.57 4.57 20.42
N VAL A 18 -15.47 4.43 19.68
CA VAL A 18 -14.33 3.54 20.04
C VAL A 18 -13.56 4.08 21.26
N CYS A 19 -13.46 5.41 21.37
CA CYS A 19 -12.67 6.06 22.41
C CYS A 19 -13.51 6.77 23.47
N ASP A 20 -14.83 6.79 23.29
CA ASP A 20 -15.82 7.51 24.09
C ASP A 20 -15.43 8.99 24.32
N VAL A 21 -15.03 9.69 23.25
CA VAL A 21 -14.61 11.10 23.29
C VAL A 21 -15.35 11.94 22.28
N HIS A 22 -15.60 13.21 22.64
CA HIS A 22 -16.07 14.24 21.75
C HIS A 22 -14.91 15.10 21.26
N CYS A 23 -14.84 15.31 19.95
CA CYS A 23 -13.93 16.22 19.27
C CYS A 23 -14.69 17.51 18.93
N GLY A 24 -14.05 18.65 19.15
CA GLY A 24 -14.68 19.97 18.94
C GLY A 24 -14.85 20.38 17.48
N ASP A 25 -14.11 19.76 16.57
CA ASP A 25 -14.12 20.06 15.15
C ASP A 25 -13.81 18.80 14.30
N ALA A 26 -14.09 18.89 13.00
CA ALA A 26 -13.96 17.77 12.06
C ALA A 26 -12.50 17.31 11.90
N HIS A 27 -11.58 18.26 11.84
CA HIS A 27 -10.15 18.01 11.65
C HIS A 27 -9.53 17.35 12.89
N ALA A 28 -9.96 17.75 14.09
CA ALA A 28 -9.61 17.13 15.36
C ALA A 28 -10.17 15.70 15.44
N ALA A 29 -11.36 15.45 14.90
CA ALA A 29 -11.92 14.10 14.81
C ALA A 29 -11.12 13.20 13.86
N GLU A 30 -10.68 13.73 12.72
CA GLU A 30 -9.83 13.02 11.76
C GLU A 30 -8.46 12.70 12.37
N ARG A 31 -7.80 13.70 12.97
CA ARG A 31 -6.54 13.51 13.70
C ARG A 31 -6.69 12.54 14.86
N HIS A 32 -7.84 12.55 15.54
CA HIS A 32 -8.14 11.58 16.60
C HIS A 32 -8.21 10.16 16.03
N ARG A 33 -8.90 9.93 14.90
CA ARG A 33 -8.99 8.61 14.25
C ARG A 33 -7.63 8.11 13.78
N ALA A 34 -6.78 8.98 13.27
CA ALA A 34 -5.42 8.65 12.87
C ALA A 34 -4.47 8.38 14.06
N SER A 35 -4.87 8.73 15.29
CA SER A 35 -4.01 8.61 16.47
C SER A 35 -3.79 7.15 16.89
N LEU A 36 -2.60 6.89 17.45
CA LEU A 36 -2.22 5.55 17.95
C LEU A 36 -3.22 4.99 18.96
N ARG A 37 -3.78 5.85 19.82
CA ARG A 37 -4.74 5.46 20.84
C ARG A 37 -6.05 4.99 20.22
N HIS A 38 -6.54 5.66 19.18
CA HIS A 38 -7.74 5.23 18.48
C HIS A 38 -7.52 3.87 17.81
N LYS A 39 -6.45 3.76 17.02
CA LYS A 39 -6.09 2.52 16.33
C LYS A 39 -5.90 1.32 17.26
N LYS A 40 -5.40 1.57 18.48
CA LYS A 40 -5.25 0.53 19.50
C LYS A 40 -6.60 0.08 20.04
N ASN A 41 -7.50 1.02 20.31
CA ASN A 41 -8.83 0.73 20.84
C ASN A 41 -9.78 0.18 19.77
N SER A 42 -9.58 0.50 18.49
CA SER A 42 -10.38 -0.01 17.37
C SER A 42 -10.02 -1.45 16.98
N GLY A 43 -8.88 -1.96 17.47
CA GLY A 43 -8.32 -3.24 17.04
C GLY A 43 -7.64 -3.19 15.67
N GLU A 44 -7.53 -2.02 15.03
CA GLU A 44 -6.81 -1.84 13.75
C GLU A 44 -5.35 -2.29 13.88
N PHE A 45 -4.70 -1.94 14.99
CA PHE A 45 -3.33 -2.39 15.28
C PHE A 45 -3.21 -3.91 15.41
N GLU A 46 -4.20 -4.57 15.98
CA GLU A 46 -4.18 -6.03 16.14
C GLU A 46 -4.46 -6.73 14.81
N ALA A 47 -5.33 -6.16 13.99
CA ALA A 47 -5.58 -6.63 12.63
C ALA A 47 -4.33 -6.51 11.74
N GLU A 48 -3.62 -5.38 11.81
CA GLU A 48 -2.37 -5.15 11.08
C GLU A 48 -1.27 -6.11 11.55
N ARG A 49 -1.10 -6.27 12.88
CA ARG A 49 -0.15 -7.24 13.46
C ARG A 49 -0.47 -8.69 13.08
N ARG A 50 -1.74 -9.03 12.85
CA ARG A 50 -2.13 -10.36 12.37
C ARG A 50 -1.82 -10.55 10.88
N ALA A 51 -1.93 -9.48 10.09
CA ALA A 51 -1.71 -9.53 8.65
C ALA A 51 -0.23 -9.63 8.27
N TYR A 52 0.67 -9.03 9.07
CA TYR A 52 2.09 -8.95 8.77
C TYR A 52 2.95 -9.60 9.87
N LYS A 53 4.09 -10.16 9.47
CA LYS A 53 5.13 -10.57 10.42
C LYS A 53 5.68 -9.33 11.12
N ASP A 54 6.10 -9.50 12.38
CA ASP A 54 6.82 -8.46 13.11
C ASP A 54 8.18 -8.23 12.43
N ASP A 55 8.62 -6.97 12.34
CA ASP A 55 9.87 -6.60 11.66
C ASP A 55 11.08 -7.38 12.19
N ALA A 56 11.11 -7.67 13.51
CA ALA A 56 12.19 -8.43 14.13
C ALA A 56 12.22 -9.92 13.73
N SER A 57 11.13 -10.43 13.13
CA SER A 57 10.96 -11.83 12.73
C SER A 57 11.12 -12.08 11.23
N VAL A 58 11.35 -11.02 10.43
CA VAL A 58 11.53 -11.12 8.98
C VAL A 58 12.88 -11.75 8.65
N THR A 59 12.88 -12.81 7.85
CA THR A 59 14.10 -13.49 7.39
C THR A 59 14.50 -13.06 5.99
N ALA A 60 15.74 -13.37 5.57
CA ALA A 60 16.18 -13.15 4.20
C ALA A 60 15.31 -13.92 3.18
N GLU A 61 14.78 -15.09 3.56
CA GLU A 61 13.87 -15.88 2.72
C GLU A 61 12.55 -15.15 2.49
N ASP A 62 11.99 -14.52 3.52
CA ASP A 62 10.76 -13.72 3.39
C ASP A 62 10.97 -12.56 2.42
N VAL A 63 12.12 -11.89 2.49
CA VAL A 63 12.47 -10.79 1.59
C VAL A 63 12.60 -11.29 0.14
N MET A 64 13.32 -12.40 -0.08
CA MET A 64 13.47 -12.96 -1.43
C MET A 64 12.14 -13.44 -2.01
N ALA A 65 11.26 -14.00 -1.18
CA ALA A 65 9.91 -14.38 -1.60
C ALA A 65 9.07 -13.15 -2.02
N LEU A 66 9.20 -12.02 -1.32
CA LEU A 66 8.56 -10.76 -1.70
C LEU A 66 9.09 -10.24 -3.04
N VAL A 67 10.41 -10.27 -3.23
CA VAL A 67 11.07 -9.83 -4.47
C VAL A 67 10.57 -10.64 -5.66
N GLU A 68 10.53 -11.96 -5.57
CA GLU A 68 10.07 -12.82 -6.68
C GLU A 68 8.57 -12.59 -6.98
N ARG A 69 7.74 -12.40 -5.95
CA ARG A 69 6.32 -12.05 -6.15
C ARG A 69 6.18 -10.75 -6.93
N LYS A 70 6.93 -9.71 -6.56
CA LYS A 70 6.88 -8.40 -7.22
C LYS A 70 7.45 -8.45 -8.63
N ARG A 71 8.48 -9.25 -8.85
CA ARG A 71 9.03 -9.51 -10.18
C ARG A 71 7.96 -10.08 -11.12
N LEU A 72 7.19 -11.07 -10.66
CA LEU A 72 6.10 -11.65 -11.43
C LEU A 72 4.94 -10.66 -11.65
N GLU A 73 4.52 -9.95 -10.61
CA GLU A 73 3.45 -8.95 -10.67
C GLU A 73 3.74 -7.84 -11.69
N LEU A 74 5.00 -7.41 -11.76
CA LEU A 74 5.44 -6.34 -12.65
C LEU A 74 5.96 -6.87 -14.00
N GLY A 75 6.00 -8.19 -14.20
CA GLY A 75 6.54 -8.81 -15.42
C GLY A 75 8.01 -8.50 -15.70
N VAL A 76 8.79 -8.16 -14.66
CA VAL A 76 10.17 -7.73 -14.82
C VAL A 76 11.09 -8.93 -14.96
N ILE A 77 12.00 -8.88 -15.94
CA ILE A 77 13.01 -9.91 -16.14
C ILE A 77 14.29 -9.47 -15.38
N PRO A 78 14.93 -10.36 -14.60
CA PRO A 78 16.19 -10.08 -13.95
C PRO A 78 17.27 -9.81 -14.98
N TRP A 79 18.18 -8.91 -14.65
CA TRP A 79 19.30 -8.56 -15.53
C TRP A 79 20.09 -9.79 -16.00
N SER A 80 20.27 -10.80 -15.15
CA SER A 80 20.99 -12.03 -15.51
C SER A 80 20.28 -12.88 -16.56
N GLN A 81 18.96 -12.74 -16.68
CA GLN A 81 18.11 -13.45 -17.65
C GLN A 81 17.77 -12.58 -18.85
N LEU A 82 18.14 -11.30 -18.82
CA LEU A 82 18.06 -10.41 -19.96
C LEU A 82 19.05 -10.92 -21.02
N ARG A 83 18.57 -11.75 -21.93
CA ARG A 83 19.29 -12.18 -23.12
C ARG A 83 18.96 -11.20 -24.24
N PHE A 84 19.98 -10.64 -24.86
CA PHE A 84 19.81 -10.02 -26.17
C PHE A 84 19.60 -11.17 -27.16
N ASN A 85 18.42 -11.25 -27.77
CA ASN A 85 18.11 -12.31 -28.72
C ASN A 85 18.14 -11.74 -30.14
N ASP A 86 19.30 -11.82 -30.79
CA ASP A 86 19.54 -11.33 -32.17
C ASP A 86 18.53 -11.92 -33.20
N GLU A 87 17.96 -13.09 -32.91
CA GLU A 87 17.01 -13.77 -33.79
C GLU A 87 15.58 -13.25 -33.66
N GLU A 88 15.17 -12.72 -32.50
CA GLU A 88 13.86 -12.08 -32.33
C GLU A 88 13.85 -10.69 -32.94
N THR A 89 14.91 -9.91 -32.73
CA THR A 89 15.05 -8.57 -33.32
C THR A 89 15.02 -8.62 -34.84
N LYS A 90 15.68 -9.60 -35.47
CA LYS A 90 15.65 -9.77 -36.93
C LYS A 90 14.27 -10.17 -37.47
N LYS A 91 13.51 -10.96 -36.72
CA LYS A 91 12.14 -11.35 -37.10
C LYS A 91 11.18 -10.19 -36.99
N GLU A 92 11.31 -9.36 -35.96
CA GLU A 92 10.51 -8.15 -35.79
C GLU A 92 10.83 -7.12 -36.90
N GLU A 93 12.11 -6.96 -37.27
CA GLU A 93 12.54 -6.11 -38.39
C GLU A 93 12.00 -6.63 -39.75
N GLU A 94 12.09 -7.94 -40.04
CA GLU A 94 11.53 -8.52 -41.27
C GLU A 94 9.99 -8.43 -41.31
N GLU A 95 9.31 -8.48 -40.16
CA GLU A 95 7.86 -8.36 -40.07
C GLU A 95 7.40 -6.90 -40.22
N GLU A 96 8.16 -5.93 -39.72
CA GLU A 96 7.92 -4.50 -40.00
C GLU A 96 8.18 -4.14 -41.46
N GLU A 97 9.26 -4.64 -42.07
CA GLU A 97 9.57 -4.39 -43.49
C GLU A 97 8.45 -4.93 -44.40
N LYS A 98 7.92 -6.12 -44.09
CA LYS A 98 6.74 -6.67 -44.78
C LYS A 98 5.47 -5.85 -44.57
N LYS A 99 5.28 -5.26 -43.39
CA LYS A 99 4.13 -4.39 -43.10
C LYS A 99 4.25 -3.07 -43.87
N GLU A 100 5.44 -2.51 -43.99
CA GLU A 100 5.68 -1.29 -44.79
C GLU A 100 5.53 -1.53 -46.30
N GLU A 101 5.97 -2.68 -46.82
CA GLU A 101 5.74 -3.06 -48.23
C GLU A 101 4.25 -3.28 -48.52
N ALA A 102 3.52 -3.94 -47.61
CA ALA A 102 2.08 -4.17 -47.77
C ALA A 102 1.25 -2.89 -47.69
N VAL A 103 1.75 -1.83 -47.05
CA VAL A 103 1.11 -0.51 -46.99
C VAL A 103 1.43 0.35 -48.22
N LYS A 104 2.52 0.03 -48.96
CA LYS A 104 2.93 0.74 -50.19
C LYS A 104 2.37 0.12 -51.48
N ALA A 105 1.83 -1.09 -51.44
CA ALA A 105 1.18 -1.79 -52.56
C ALA A 105 -0.33 -1.48 -52.64
#